data_AF-A0A5E6VG93-F1
#
_entry.id   AF-A0A5E6VG93-F1
#
_cell.length_a   1.000
_cell.length_b   1.000
_cell.length_c   1.000
_cell.angle_alpha   90.00
_cell.angle_beta   90.00
_cell.angle_gamma   90.00
#
_symmetry.space_group_name_H-M   'P 1'
#
loop_
_entity.id
_entity.type
_entity.pdbx_description
1 polymer ?
#
loop_
_entity_poly.entity_id
_entity_poly.type
_entity_poly.pdbx_seq_one_letter_code
_entity_poly.pdbx_strand_id
1 'polypeptide(L)' 'MPWYAWLILIVALGSIVGGLMMLRDTANKVELTEEQRKRVAERNAEMDAKEAQDR' A
#
# COMPACT_ATOMS: atom_id res chain seq x y z
N MET A 1 10.16 31.23 -16.72
CA MET A 1 8.87 30.51 -16.71
C MET A 1 7.78 31.47 -16.28
N PRO A 2 6.64 31.52 -16.98
CA PRO A 2 5.53 32.38 -16.58
C PRO A 2 5.05 32.07 -15.17
N TRP A 3 4.71 33.09 -14.38
CA TRP A 3 4.42 32.98 -12.95
C TRP A 3 3.25 32.02 -12.62
N TYR A 4 2.27 31.92 -13.52
CA TYR A 4 1.14 31.00 -13.38
C TYR A 4 1.56 29.52 -13.47
N ALA A 5 2.70 29.20 -14.11
CA ALA A 5 3.18 27.82 -14.20
C ALA A 5 3.51 27.24 -12.81
N TRP A 6 3.96 28.09 -11.88
CA TRP A 6 4.20 27.70 -10.49
C TRP A 6 2.91 27.37 -9.73
N LEU A 7 1.83 28.10 -9.99
CA LEU A 7 0.51 27.81 -9.39
C LEU A 7 -0.01 26.46 -9.86
N ILE A 8 0.09 26.20 -11.17
CA ILE A 8 -0.32 24.91 -11.75
C ILE A 8 0.51 23.77 -11.16
N LEU A 9 1.82 23.97 -10.99
CA LEU A 9 2.71 22.97 -10.39
C LEU A 9 2.33 22.67 -8.94
N ILE A 10 2.04 23.69 -8.12
CA ILE A 10 1.60 23.51 -6.73
C ILE A 10 0.27 22.76 -6.69
N VAL A 11 -0.69 23.10 -7.55
CA VAL A 11 -1.99 22.42 -7.61
C VAL A 11 -1.82 20.95 -8.02
N ALA A 12 -0.99 20.67 -9.04
CA ALA A 12 -0.72 19.31 -9.48
C ALA A 12 -0.02 18.48 -8.40
N LEU A 13 0.98 19.05 -7.72
CA LEU A 13 1.69 18.36 -6.65
C LEU A 13 0.77 18.15 -5.43
N GLY A 14 -0.04 19.15 -5.10
CA GLY A 14 -1.02 19.09 -4.03
C GLY A 14 -2.12 18.05 -4.28
N SER A 15 -2.59 17.90 -5.52
CA SER A 15 -3.59 16.87 -5.86
C SER A 15 -3.02 15.46 -5.78
N ILE A 16 -1.77 15.25 -6.21
CA ILE A 16 -1.07 13.97 -6.08
C ILE A 16 -0.88 13.62 -4.61
N VAL A 17 -0.31 14.53 -3.81
CA VAL A 17 -0.06 14.30 -2.39
C VAL A 17 -1.36 14.11 -1.62
N GLY A 18 -2.38 14.95 -1.88
CA GLY A 18 -3.70 14.84 -1.27
C GLY A 18 -4.38 13.50 -1.60
N GLY A 19 -4.32 13.06 -2.86
CA GLY A 19 -4.83 11.75 -3.28
C GLY A 19 -4.10 10.59 -2.59
N LEU A 20 -2.77 10.66 -2.48
CA LEU A 20 -1.97 9.66 -1.79
C LEU A 20 -2.25 9.61 -0.29
N MET A 21 -2.42 10.75 0.38
CA MET A 21 -2.79 10.78 1.80
C MET A 21 -4.19 10.20 2.03
N MET A 22 -5.16 10.52 1.18
CA MET A 22 -6.49 9.90 1.25
C MET A 22 -6.42 8.38 1.09
N LEU A 23 -5.61 7.90 0.14
CA LEU A 23 -5.42 6.45 -0.05
C LEU A 23 -4.76 5.80 1.17
N ARG A 24 -3.73 6.44 1.73
CA ARG A 24 -3.05 6.01 2.95
C ARG A 24 -4.02 5.92 4.13
N ASP A 25 -4.90 6.90 4.29
CA ASP A 25 -5.86 6.93 5.41
C ASP A 25 -6.97 5.90 5.23
N THR A 26 -7.37 5.60 3.98
CA THR A 26 -8.32 4.51 3.71
C THR A 26 -7.71 3.12 3.86
N ALA A 27 -6.38 3.00 3.75
CA ALA A 27 -5.64 1.77 4.03
C ALA A 27 -5.57 1.54 5.56
N ASN A 28 -6.73 1.32 6.17
CA ASN A 28 -6.82 0.81 7.53
C ASN A 28 -6.02 -0.49 7.59
N LYS A 29 -5.02 -0.54 8.49
CA LYS A 29 -4.32 -1.78 8.79
C LYS A 29 -5.38 -2.79 9.19
N VAL A 30 -5.47 -3.90 8.45
CA VAL A 30 -6.29 -5.03 8.89
C VAL A 30 -5.68 -5.49 10.21
N GLU A 31 -6.35 -5.17 11.32
CA GLU A 31 -5.95 -5.61 12.65
C GLU A 31 -6.22 -7.10 12.75
N LEU A 32 -5.31 -7.89 12.18
CA LEU A 32 -5.31 -9.33 12.34
C LEU A 32 -5.00 -9.61 13.81
N THR A 33 -5.93 -10.28 14.49
CA THR A 33 -5.69 -10.88 15.80
C THR A 33 -4.50 -11.83 15.72
N GLU A 34 -3.79 -12.08 16.81
CA GLU A 34 -2.59 -12.94 16.78
C GLU A 34 -2.87 -14.33 16.18
N GLU A 35 -4.05 -14.89 16.47
CA GLU A 35 -4.55 -16.14 15.91
C GLU A 35 -4.76 -16.10 14.38
N GLN A 36 -5.14 -14.95 13.83
CA GLN A 36 -5.28 -14.77 12.38
C GLN A 36 -3.92 -14.55 11.70
N ARG A 37 -2.99 -13.85 12.35
CA ARG A 37 -1.61 -13.69 11.86
C ARG A 37 -0.89 -15.03 11.77
N LYS A 38 -1.04 -15.88 12.79
CA LYS A 38 -0.43 -17.21 12.81
C LYS A 38 -0.95 -18.10 11.68
N ARG A 39 -2.27 -18.09 11.44
CA ARG A 39 -2.89 -18.82 10.31
C ARG A 39 -2.44 -18.33 8.93
N VAL A 40 -2.23 -17.03 8.76
CA VAL A 40 -1.69 -16.48 7.49
C VAL A 40 -0.23 -16.90 7.30
N ALA A 41 0.57 -16.86 8.37
CA ALA A 41 1.97 -17.28 8.32
C ALA A 41 2.12 -18.77 8.00
N GLU A 42 1.32 -19.63 8.63
CA GLU A 42 1.28 -21.08 8.35
C GLU A 42 0.92 -21.35 6.89
N ARG A 43 -0.12 -20.69 6.36
CA ARG A 43 -0.53 -20.82 4.96
C ARG A 43 0.51 -20.33 3.97
N ASN A 44 1.17 -19.20 4.26
CA ASN A 44 2.23 -18.70 3.39
C ASN A 44 3.42 -19.68 3.37
N ALA A 45 3.82 -20.22 4.52
CA ALA A 45 4.89 -21.21 4.59
C ALA A 45 4.56 -22.50 3.82
N GLU A 46 3.31 -22.97 3.87
CA GLU A 46 2.84 -24.11 3.07
C GLU A 46 2.88 -23.84 1.57
N MET A 47 2.50 -22.62 1.15
CA MET A 47 2.52 -22.21 -0.25
C MET A 47 3.95 -22.04 -0.78
N ASP A 48 4.84 -21.42 0.00
CA ASP A 48 6.26 -21.27 -0.34
C ASP A 48 6.94 -22.64 -0.48
N ALA A 49 6.61 -23.60 0.39
CA ALA A 49 7.14 -24.96 0.31
C ALA A 49 6.63 -25.71 -0.93
N LYS A 50 5.37 -25.48 -1.35
CA LYS A 50 4.83 -26.03 -2.60
C LYS A 50 5.48 -25.42 -3.83
N GLU A 51 5.65 -24.10 -3.86
CA GLU A 51 6.34 -23.42 -4.96
C GLU A 51 7.81 -23.86 -5.08
N ALA A 52 8.48 -24.13 -3.95
CA ALA A 52 9.83 -24.67 -3.95
C ALA A 52 9.93 -26.12 -4.44
N GLN A 53 8.86 -26.91 -4.34
CA GLN A 53 8.79 -28.27 -4.91
C GLN A 53 8.44 -28.30 -6.40
N ASP A 54 7.71 -27.29 -6.89
CA ASP A 54 7.32 -27.16 -8.30
C ASP A 54 8.43 -26.54 -9.19
N ARG A 55 9.58 -26.16 -8.62
CA ARG A 55 10.69 -25.48 -9.31
C ARG A 55 11.92 -26.37 -9.47
#